data_AF-A0A7J7K8K9-F1
#
_entry.id   AF-A0A7J7K8K9-F1
#
_cell.length_a   1.000
_cell.length_b   1.000
_cell.length_c   1.000
_cell.angle_alpha   90.00
_cell.angle_beta   90.00
_cell.angle_gamma   90.00
#
_symmetry.space_group_name_H-M   'P 1'
#
loop_
_entity.id
_entity.type
_entity.pdbx_description
1 polymer ?
#
loop_
_entity_poly.entity_id
_entity_poly.type
_entity_poly.pdbx_seq_one_letter_code
_entity_poly.pdbx_strand_id
1 'polypeptide(L)'
;MKLIDDHYGAGRNEIAESYMFDCRSQKDTESVADYVVALRKLSVHCNFGSQWEQRMRNRLVSGVKDDKIRNRLLSEGAKLTWERAVEIGITADVQNTQALLEDHIIRTVVVE
;
A
#
# COMPACT_ATOMS: atom_id res chain seq x y z
N MET A 1 12.64 4.45 -18.64
CA MET A 1 13.45 3.36 -18.06
C MET A 1 13.12 2.09 -18.83
N LYS A 2 13.87 1.77 -19.89
CA LYS A 2 13.53 0.72 -20.87
C LYS A 2 14.79 -0.06 -21.22
N LEU A 3 15.36 -0.72 -20.22
CA LEU A 3 16.69 -1.36 -20.32
C LEU A 3 16.85 -2.62 -19.46
N ILE A 4 15.76 -3.16 -18.92
CA ILE A 4 15.80 -4.39 -18.11
C ILE A 4 15.08 -5.55 -18.81
N ASP A 5 14.15 -5.29 -19.73
CA ASP A 5 13.31 -6.37 -20.29
C ASP A 5 14.03 -7.30 -21.27
N ASP A 6 15.04 -6.82 -22.01
CA ASP A 6 15.60 -7.56 -23.15
C ASP A 6 16.73 -8.55 -22.79
N HIS A 7 17.17 -8.63 -21.51
CA HIS A 7 18.32 -9.46 -21.12
C HIS A 7 18.01 -10.69 -20.26
N TYR A 8 16.81 -10.83 -19.69
CA TYR A 8 16.47 -11.96 -18.81
C TYR A 8 15.67 -13.03 -19.56
N GLY A 9 16.38 -13.99 -20.14
CA GLY A 9 15.78 -15.10 -20.86
C GLY A 9 14.78 -15.91 -20.02
N ALA A 10 13.59 -16.16 -20.59
CA ALA A 10 12.55 -17.16 -20.25
C ALA A 10 12.08 -17.34 -18.78
N GLY A 11 12.68 -16.67 -17.80
CA GLY A 11 12.27 -16.66 -16.40
C GLY A 11 12.28 -15.22 -15.89
N ARG A 12 11.24 -14.82 -15.16
CA ARG A 12 11.19 -13.47 -14.59
C ARG A 12 12.33 -13.32 -13.58
N ASN A 13 13.02 -12.19 -13.64
CA ASN A 13 14.10 -11.89 -12.72
C ASN A 13 13.51 -11.54 -11.34
N GLU A 14 13.54 -12.50 -10.40
CA GLU A 14 13.00 -12.35 -9.04
C GLU A 14 13.57 -11.13 -8.30
N ILE A 15 14.83 -10.76 -8.56
CA ILE A 15 15.47 -9.58 -7.96
C ILE A 15 14.82 -8.31 -8.53
N ALA A 16 14.58 -8.25 -9.83
CA ALA A 16 13.90 -7.12 -10.45
C ALA A 16 12.44 -7.00 -9.97
N GLU A 17 11.72 -8.12 -9.86
CA GLU A 17 10.35 -8.16 -9.33
C GLU A 17 10.31 -7.69 -7.88
N SER A 18 11.19 -8.22 -7.03
CA SER A 18 11.30 -7.82 -5.61
C SER A 18 11.67 -6.35 -5.47
N TYR A 19 12.58 -5.84 -6.31
CA TYR A 19 12.95 -4.43 -6.34
C TYR A 19 11.75 -3.54 -6.72
N MET A 20 10.98 -3.92 -7.75
CA MET A 20 9.77 -3.18 -8.13
C MET A 20 8.72 -3.17 -7.01
N PHE A 21 8.54 -4.30 -6.31
CA PHE A 21 7.69 -4.39 -5.14
C PHE A 21 8.20 -3.48 -4.00
N ASP A 22 9.49 -3.54 -3.69
CA ASP A 22 10.10 -2.78 -2.61
C ASP A 22 10.11 -1.27 -2.88
N CYS A 23 10.19 -0.83 -4.13
CA CYS A 23 10.09 0.58 -4.51
C CYS A 23 8.65 1.12 -4.59
N ARG A 24 7.64 0.27 -4.44
CA ARG A 24 6.25 0.70 -4.57
C ARG A 24 5.79 1.44 -3.31
N SER A 25 5.31 2.68 -3.50
CA SER A 25 4.60 3.49 -2.49
C SER A 25 3.27 3.96 -3.04
N GLN A 26 2.24 4.13 -2.19
CA GLN A 26 0.91 4.62 -2.55
C GLN A 26 0.99 5.93 -3.34
N LYS A 27 0.26 6.01 -4.46
CA LYS A 27 0.21 7.23 -5.28
C LYS A 27 -0.72 8.27 -4.68
N ASP A 28 -0.56 9.53 -5.07
CA ASP A 28 -1.32 10.64 -4.48
C ASP A 28 -2.85 10.51 -4.57
N THR A 29 -3.33 9.91 -5.64
CA THR A 29 -4.76 9.72 -5.95
C THR A 29 -5.22 8.28 -5.76
N GLU A 30 -4.38 7.43 -5.17
CA GLU A 30 -4.65 6.00 -5.01
C GLU A 30 -5.20 5.74 -3.61
N SER A 31 -6.33 5.03 -3.52
CA SER A 31 -6.85 4.56 -2.23
C SER A 31 -5.93 3.49 -1.62
N VAL A 32 -6.01 3.28 -0.31
CA VAL A 32 -5.27 2.19 0.34
C VAL A 32 -5.70 0.83 -0.19
N ALA A 33 -6.98 0.67 -0.54
CA ALA A 33 -7.50 -0.57 -1.14
C ALA A 33 -6.84 -0.86 -2.50
N ASP A 34 -6.76 0.15 -3.38
CA ASP A 34 -6.10 0.03 -4.68
C ASP A 34 -4.60 -0.24 -4.54
N TYR A 35 -3.96 0.42 -3.57
CA TYR A 35 -2.56 0.20 -3.26
C TYR A 35 -2.30 -1.25 -2.81
N VAL A 36 -3.15 -1.82 -1.95
CA VAL A 36 -3.08 -3.23 -1.53
C VAL A 36 -3.22 -4.18 -2.73
N VAL A 37 -4.14 -3.89 -3.66
CA VAL A 37 -4.28 -4.67 -4.90
C VAL A 37 -3.01 -4.57 -5.76
N ALA A 38 -2.41 -3.38 -5.87
CA ALA A 38 -1.17 -3.19 -6.62
C ALA A 38 0.01 -3.96 -5.99
N LEU A 39 0.15 -3.95 -4.66
CA LEU A 39 1.16 -4.73 -3.95
C LEU A 39 0.99 -6.24 -4.20
N ARG A 40 -0.25 -6.74 -4.14
CA ARG A 40 -0.54 -8.16 -4.42
C ARG A 40 -0.17 -8.54 -5.85
N LYS A 41 -0.41 -7.66 -6.83
CA LYS A 41 -0.04 -7.89 -8.23
C LYS A 41 1.48 -7.97 -8.42
N LEU A 42 2.24 -7.09 -7.77
CA LEU A 42 3.70 -7.08 -7.85
C LEU A 42 4.34 -8.28 -7.14
N SER A 43 3.73 -8.78 -6.05
CA SER A 43 4.32 -9.88 -5.29
C SER A 43 4.20 -11.27 -5.93
N VAL A 44 3.35 -11.44 -6.96
CA VAL A 44 3.07 -12.75 -7.60
C VAL A 44 4.35 -13.44 -8.11
N HIS A 45 5.33 -12.66 -8.56
CA HIS A 45 6.57 -13.17 -9.17
C HIS A 45 7.82 -12.93 -8.33
N CYS A 46 7.64 -12.45 -7.10
CA CYS A 46 8.76 -12.19 -6.20
C CYS A 46 9.26 -13.45 -5.46
N ASN A 47 8.50 -14.56 -5.51
CA ASN A 47 8.85 -15.82 -4.86
C ASN A 47 9.22 -15.70 -3.36
N PHE A 48 8.52 -14.82 -2.62
CA PHE A 48 8.80 -14.57 -1.20
C PHE A 48 8.62 -15.78 -0.27
N GLY A 49 7.91 -16.83 -0.69
CA GLY A 49 7.70 -18.04 0.09
C GLY A 49 7.10 -17.73 1.47
N SER A 50 7.71 -18.30 2.52
CA SER A 50 7.27 -18.11 3.92
C SER A 50 7.37 -16.67 4.42
N GLN A 51 8.10 -15.79 3.73
CA GLN A 51 8.23 -14.38 4.11
C GLN A 51 7.16 -13.49 3.48
N TRP A 52 6.24 -14.04 2.68
CA TRP A 52 5.25 -13.27 1.93
C TRP A 52 4.45 -12.33 2.85
N GLU A 53 3.91 -12.84 3.94
CA GLU A 53 3.07 -12.04 4.85
C GLU A 53 3.86 -10.88 5.48
N GLN A 54 5.08 -11.16 5.95
CA GLN A 54 5.97 -10.16 6.54
C GLN A 54 6.34 -9.07 5.51
N ARG A 55 6.68 -9.46 4.27
CA ARG A 55 7.06 -8.53 3.20
C ARG A 55 5.88 -7.64 2.79
N MET A 56 4.71 -8.22 2.59
CA MET A 56 3.47 -7.51 2.25
C MET A 56 3.11 -6.48 3.33
N ARG A 57 3.08 -6.91 4.59
CA ARG A 57 2.81 -6.03 5.73
C ARG A 57 3.82 -4.90 5.82
N ASN A 58 5.12 -5.23 5.82
CA ASN A 58 6.18 -4.23 5.95
C ASN A 58 6.09 -3.19 4.84
N ARG A 59 5.81 -3.59 3.59
CA ARG A 59 5.69 -2.68 2.45
C ARG A 59 4.44 -1.81 2.50
N LEU A 60 3.30 -2.35 2.93
CA LEU A 60 2.09 -1.56 3.16
C LEU A 60 2.33 -0.47 4.21
N VAL A 61 2.90 -0.82 5.37
CA VAL A 61 3.18 0.14 6.45
C VAL A 61 4.10 1.26 5.97
N SER A 62 5.17 0.91 5.27
CA SER A 62 6.21 1.86 4.90
C SER A 62 5.92 2.61 3.59
N GLY A 63 4.98 2.14 2.78
CA GLY A 63 4.61 2.77 1.51
C GLY A 63 3.24 3.48 1.53
N VAL A 64 2.47 3.39 2.62
CA VAL A 64 1.24 4.18 2.77
C VAL A 64 1.56 5.66 2.90
N LYS A 65 0.82 6.49 2.17
CA LYS A 65 1.04 7.93 2.07
C LYS A 65 0.63 8.67 3.34
N ASP A 66 -0.49 8.30 3.93
CA ASP A 66 -1.04 8.99 5.10
C ASP A 66 -0.30 8.60 6.38
N ASP A 67 0.36 9.58 6.99
CA ASP A 67 1.13 9.44 8.22
C ASP A 67 0.28 8.99 9.42
N LYS A 68 -0.99 9.39 9.49
CA LYS A 68 -1.90 8.95 10.56
C LYS A 68 -2.21 7.47 10.42
N ILE A 69 -2.46 7.00 9.19
CA ILE A 69 -2.65 5.58 8.90
C ILE A 69 -1.38 4.80 9.25
N ARG A 70 -0.21 5.29 8.81
CA ARG A 70 1.09 4.67 9.11
C ARG A 70 1.34 4.55 10.62
N ASN A 71 1.11 5.62 11.38
CA ASN A 71 1.27 5.63 12.84
C ASN A 71 0.32 4.65 13.52
N ARG A 72 -0.94 4.57 13.07
CA ARG A 72 -1.91 3.60 13.58
C ARG A 72 -1.44 2.17 13.34
N LEU A 73 -0.94 1.86 12.14
CA LEU A 73 -0.38 0.53 11.84
C LEU A 73 0.82 0.21 12.73
N LEU A 74 1.76 1.15 12.90
CA LEU A 74 2.95 0.96 13.75
C LEU A 74 2.58 0.71 15.22
N SER A 75 1.47 1.27 15.70
CA SER A 75 1.02 1.09 17.09
C SER A 75 0.58 -0.35 17.44
N GLU A 76 0.24 -1.17 16.44
CA GLU A 76 -0.12 -2.59 16.65
C GLU A 76 1.12 -3.45 17.00
N GLY A 77 2.33 -2.97 16.70
CA GLY A 77 3.60 -3.61 17.06
C GLY A 77 3.74 -5.04 16.54
N ALA A 78 4.23 -5.94 17.39
CA ALA A 78 4.51 -7.33 17.04
C ALA A 78 3.28 -8.16 16.66
N LYS A 79 2.06 -7.68 16.98
CA LYS A 79 0.80 -8.38 16.70
C LYS A 79 0.25 -8.08 15.31
N LEU A 80 0.84 -7.13 14.58
CA LEU A 80 0.35 -6.73 13.26
C LEU A 80 0.55 -7.87 12.25
N THR A 81 -0.54 -8.46 11.79
CA THR A 81 -0.56 -9.38 10.64
C THR A 81 -0.82 -8.63 9.34
N TRP A 82 -0.64 -9.29 8.19
CA TRP A 82 -1.01 -8.69 6.90
C TRP A 82 -2.50 -8.35 6.84
N GLU A 83 -3.36 -9.28 7.23
CA GLU A 83 -4.82 -9.12 7.19
C GLU A 83 -5.25 -7.94 8.06
N ARG A 84 -4.69 -7.85 9.27
CA ARG A 84 -4.99 -6.76 10.21
C ARG A 84 -4.51 -5.41 9.67
N ALA A 85 -3.34 -5.38 9.02
CA ALA A 85 -2.82 -4.17 8.39
C ALA A 85 -3.72 -3.68 7.24
N VAL A 86 -4.23 -4.60 6.42
CA VAL A 86 -5.17 -4.27 5.33
C VAL A 86 -6.48 -3.71 5.90
N GLU A 87 -7.04 -4.36 6.92
CA GLU A 87 -8.28 -3.93 7.58
C GLU A 87 -8.15 -2.51 8.16
N ILE A 88 -7.10 -2.26 8.96
CA ILE A 88 -6.83 -0.95 9.55
C ILE A 88 -6.63 0.10 8.46
N GLY A 89 -5.79 -0.21 7.46
CA GLY A 89 -5.44 0.71 6.39
C GLY A 89 -6.65 1.17 5.60
N ILE A 90 -7.49 0.23 5.14
CA ILE A 90 -8.69 0.55 4.36
C ILE A 90 -9.71 1.29 5.22
N THR A 91 -9.95 0.85 6.45
CA THR A 91 -10.93 1.49 7.34
C THR A 91 -10.56 2.94 7.61
N ALA A 92 -9.28 3.21 7.91
CA ALA A 92 -8.81 4.56 8.18
C ALA A 92 -8.84 5.46 6.94
N ASP A 93 -8.53 4.93 5.76
CA ASP A 93 -8.58 5.66 4.49
C ASP A 93 -10.00 6.11 4.12
N VAL A 94 -10.98 5.21 4.30
CA VAL A 94 -12.39 5.52 4.10
C VAL A 94 -12.87 6.57 5.09
N GLN A 95 -12.51 6.46 6.37
CA GLN A 95 -12.84 7.45 7.39
C GLN A 95 -12.27 8.83 7.06
N ASN A 96 -11.01 8.91 6.61
CA ASN A 96 -10.38 10.16 6.22
C ASN A 96 -11.07 10.79 5.00
N THR A 97 -11.41 9.98 3.99
CA THR A 97 -12.13 10.44 2.80
C THR A 97 -13.51 10.99 3.17
N GLN A 98 -14.25 10.28 4.03
CA GLN A 98 -15.57 10.71 4.50
C GLN A 98 -15.50 12.03 5.27
N ALA A 99 -14.53 12.18 6.18
CA ALA A 99 -14.34 13.42 6.94
C ALA A 99 -14.01 14.63 6.04
N LEU A 100 -13.19 14.43 4.99
CA LEU A 100 -12.87 15.48 4.03
C LEU A 100 -14.09 15.91 3.20
N LEU A 101 -14.96 14.97 2.83
CA LEU A 101 -16.22 15.27 2.14
C LEU A 101 -17.16 16.06 3.05
N GLU A 102 -17.29 15.67 4.32
CA GLU A 102 -18.09 16.38 5.32
C GLU A 102 -17.57 17.81 5.54
N ASP A 103 -16.26 17.98 5.70
CA ASP A 103 -15.63 19.30 5.83
C ASP A 103 -15.85 20.18 4.59
N HIS A 104 -15.80 19.60 3.38
CA HIS A 104 -16.06 20.33 2.14
C HIS A 104 -17.51 20.80 2.06
N ILE A 105 -18.47 19.90 2.37
CA ILE A 105 -19.91 20.24 2.38
C ILE A 105 -20.20 21.37 3.36
N ILE A 106 -19.67 21.29 4.59
CA ILE A 106 -19.86 22.36 5.60
C ILE A 106 -19.33 23.69 5.06
N ARG A 107 -18.15 23.71 4.45
CA ARG A 107 -17.58 24.94 3.88
C ARG A 107 -18.36 25.49 2.70
N THR A 108 -19.07 24.68 1.94
CA THR A 108 -19.90 25.14 0.81
C THR A 108 -21.27 25.65 1.27
N VAL A 109 -21.85 25.04 2.31
CA VAL A 109 -23.21 25.35 2.79
C VAL A 109 -23.24 26.51 3.79
N VAL A 110 -22.16 26.78 4.53
CA VAL A 110 -22.10 27.86 5.56
C VAL A 110 -21.73 29.23 4.95
N VAL A 111 -21.60 29.35 3.62
CA VAL A 111 -21.37 30.65 2.92
C VAL A 111 -22.65 31.20 2.30
N GLU A 112 -23.82 30.64 2.63
CA GLU A 112 -25.15 31.20 2.34
C GLU A 112 -25.84 31.72 3.61
#